data_AF-A0A7V4H1Z3-F1
#
_entry.id   AF-A0A7V4H1Z3-F1
#
_cell.length_a   1.000
_cell.length_b   1.000
_cell.length_c   1.000
_cell.angle_alpha   90.00
_cell.angle_beta   90.00
_cell.angle_gamma   90.00
#
_symmetry.space_group_name_H-M   'P 1'
#
loop_
_entity.id
_entity.type
_entity.pdbx_description
1 polymer ?
#
loop_
_entity_poly.entity_id
_entity_poly.type
_entity_poly.pdbx_seq_one_letter_code
_entity_poly.pdbx_strand_id
1 'polypeptide(L)'
;KQFEQPPVFLDGRARVGQFAAQVGPGAVSGLQRRLRGVVLVDQRRAGRGRIFSRSRHGSTSSNYRRNPLCPHSPPLAVNRKTEHQNAAGVSPRPGRTRVRRPPFSDPHWAVAPARRGPQTAGPTVVLRTLYNLCFAVALGLSAPYYFLRLVRRGDWRRDFGERFGRYGSRIKVAVTNRHVLWLHAVSVGEVNLCLQLIRALEPRMPNLKLVVSTTTTTGRSELEKRLPPHISAIYYPVDLRRCVSRALKTLHPEAVVLIEAEIWPNLLWSLRARRIPVFLVNARLSDKSYRRYRRFGFLFRPLFATFAGVSAQSEADARRLVELGCRPQAVHVVGSLKFEAARVEERPRVDTAALLRQIGVPEGAPILLGGSTHAGEEALLAEVFQRLRPRFPDLFLVLVPRHFERGRQVGEVLAQRGLRFIYRREITAATRLPERALDALVVNTTGELKDFYREATVVLVGKSLTAAGGQNPIEPAALGRAVIFGPHMQNFAAIAEAFVREGGALQVLDAAGLEAAVAELLADPARRAQLGEAARRVVRTQAGALERTVEMIVAGIPRDENYVAPAP
;
A
#
# COMPACT_ATOMS: atom_id res chain seq x y z
N LYS A 1 6.58 15.18 -32.32
CA LYS A 1 6.94 13.76 -32.08
C LYS A 1 6.10 13.26 -30.91
N GLN A 2 5.09 12.42 -31.12
CA GLN A 2 4.21 11.96 -30.04
C GLN A 2 4.97 11.13 -29.00
N PHE A 3 4.59 11.28 -27.73
CA PHE A 3 4.85 10.29 -26.68
C PHE A 3 3.57 9.48 -26.47
N GLU A 4 3.46 8.34 -27.16
CA GLU A 4 2.41 7.36 -26.86
C GLU A 4 2.62 6.83 -25.43
N GLN A 5 1.59 6.94 -24.58
CA GLN A 5 1.66 6.34 -23.24
C GLN A 5 1.40 4.84 -23.32
N PRO A 6 2.21 4.00 -22.64
CA PRO A 6 2.07 2.55 -22.73
C PRO A 6 0.79 2.05 -22.03
N PRO A 7 0.12 1.00 -22.56
CA PRO A 7 -1.18 0.55 -22.07
C PRO A 7 -1.15 0.06 -20.61
N VAL A 8 -2.22 0.38 -19.88
CA VAL A 8 -2.38 0.12 -18.44
C VAL A 8 -2.69 -1.36 -18.17
N PHE A 9 -1.67 -2.22 -18.17
CA PHE A 9 -1.78 -3.56 -17.58
C PHE A 9 -0.52 -3.99 -16.81
N LEU A 10 -0.61 -3.87 -15.49
CA LEU A 10 0.08 -4.71 -14.52
C LEU A 10 -0.94 -5.26 -13.51
N ASP A 11 -1.79 -6.18 -13.99
CA ASP A 11 -2.46 -7.16 -13.15
C ASP A 11 -1.37 -8.02 -12.48
N GLY A 12 -0.92 -7.58 -11.30
CA GLY A 12 0.21 -8.16 -10.56
C GLY A 12 0.01 -9.62 -10.14
N ARG A 13 -1.19 -10.17 -10.34
CA ARG A 13 -1.57 -11.55 -9.99
C ARG A 13 -0.74 -12.57 -10.78
N ALA A 14 0.44 -12.89 -10.26
CA ALA A 14 1.26 -14.09 -10.45
C ALA A 14 1.61 -14.53 -11.90
N ARG A 15 1.65 -13.63 -12.91
CA ARG A 15 1.80 -14.06 -14.33
C ARG A 15 3.12 -14.76 -14.67
N VAL A 16 4.22 -14.53 -13.96
CA VAL A 16 5.51 -15.21 -14.21
C VAL A 16 5.42 -16.71 -13.83
N GLY A 17 4.70 -17.05 -12.77
CA GLY A 17 4.46 -18.45 -12.38
C GLY A 17 3.33 -19.16 -13.16
N GLN A 18 2.64 -18.47 -14.07
CA GLN A 18 1.40 -19.00 -14.70
C GLN A 18 1.60 -19.80 -15.98
N PHE A 19 2.62 -19.50 -16.79
CA PHE A 19 2.85 -20.23 -18.05
C PHE A 19 3.14 -21.73 -17.81
N ALA A 20 3.58 -22.09 -16.60
CA ALA A 20 3.90 -23.46 -16.21
C ALA A 20 2.69 -24.41 -16.08
N ALA A 21 1.45 -23.89 -16.08
CA ALA A 21 0.25 -24.67 -15.73
C ALA A 21 -0.88 -24.62 -16.79
N GLN A 22 -0.55 -24.34 -18.05
CA GLN A 22 -1.54 -24.17 -19.13
C GLN A 22 -1.32 -25.03 -20.39
N VAL A 23 -0.36 -25.97 -20.40
CA VAL A 23 -0.19 -26.91 -21.51
C VAL A 23 -0.81 -28.26 -21.14
N GLY A 24 -1.99 -28.53 -21.70
CA GLY A 24 -2.55 -29.89 -21.81
C GLY A 24 -2.35 -30.43 -23.23
N PRO A 25 -2.44 -31.76 -23.45
CA PRO A 25 -2.24 -32.36 -24.76
C PRO A 25 -3.41 -32.03 -25.70
N GLY A 26 -3.17 -31.21 -26.74
CA GLY A 26 -4.20 -30.78 -27.68
C GLY A 26 -3.83 -29.55 -28.53
N ALA A 27 -2.63 -29.52 -29.09
CA ALA A 27 -2.12 -28.37 -29.87
C ALA A 27 -1.09 -28.76 -30.95
N VAL A 28 -1.38 -29.79 -31.76
CA VAL A 28 -0.52 -30.22 -32.89
C VAL A 28 -1.32 -30.24 -34.21
N SER A 29 -1.79 -29.06 -34.61
CA SER A 29 -2.33 -28.79 -35.96
C SER A 29 -2.54 -27.28 -36.12
N GLY A 30 -2.03 -26.66 -37.19
CA GLY A 30 -2.39 -25.28 -37.55
C GLY A 30 -1.30 -24.20 -37.49
N LEU A 31 -0.03 -24.52 -37.77
CA LEU A 31 1.01 -23.49 -37.98
C LEU A 31 1.82 -23.67 -39.29
N GLN A 32 1.13 -23.97 -40.39
CA GLN A 32 1.67 -23.86 -41.75
C GLN A 32 0.73 -23.03 -42.64
N ARG A 33 0.90 -21.70 -42.62
CA ARG A 33 0.61 -20.75 -43.71
C ARG A 33 1.01 -19.33 -43.28
N ARG A 34 1.35 -18.47 -44.26
CA ARG A 34 1.66 -17.03 -44.12
C ARG A 34 2.97 -16.65 -43.41
N LEU A 35 4.09 -17.11 -43.97
CA LEU A 35 5.27 -16.25 -44.17
C LEU A 35 5.33 -15.88 -45.67
N ARG A 36 5.25 -14.58 -46.01
CA ARG A 36 5.60 -13.93 -47.30
C ARG A 36 5.32 -12.41 -47.21
N GLY A 37 6.15 -11.57 -47.84
CA GLY A 37 6.19 -10.09 -47.67
C GLY A 37 7.29 -9.66 -46.69
N VAL A 38 8.44 -9.03 -47.02
CA VAL A 38 8.83 -8.10 -48.13
C VAL A 38 8.14 -6.74 -47.94
N VAL A 39 8.79 -5.56 -47.84
CA VAL A 39 10.01 -4.98 -48.49
C VAL A 39 10.94 -4.24 -47.49
N LEU A 40 12.19 -3.97 -47.89
CA LEU A 40 13.20 -3.10 -47.23
C LEU A 40 13.28 -1.71 -47.91
N VAL A 41 13.36 -0.60 -47.17
CA VAL A 41 13.73 0.73 -47.71
C VAL A 41 14.70 1.46 -46.77
N ASP A 42 15.87 1.84 -47.29
CA ASP A 42 16.86 2.75 -46.68
C ASP A 42 16.60 4.19 -47.16
N GLN A 43 16.89 5.19 -46.33
CA GLN A 43 17.19 6.56 -46.76
C GLN A 43 18.13 7.24 -45.73
N ARG A 44 19.26 7.75 -46.22
CA ARG A 44 20.30 8.47 -45.46
C ARG A 44 20.11 9.98 -45.63
N ARG A 45 20.49 10.79 -44.62
CA ARG A 45 21.54 11.85 -44.72
C ARG A 45 21.59 12.80 -43.50
N ALA A 46 22.82 13.25 -43.22
CA ALA A 46 23.22 14.50 -42.54
C ALA A 46 22.73 14.74 -41.08
N GLY A 47 23.39 15.59 -40.28
CA GLY A 47 24.58 16.43 -40.54
C GLY A 47 25.56 16.47 -39.34
N ARG A 48 26.67 17.20 -39.51
CA ARG A 48 27.77 17.29 -38.50
C ARG A 48 27.52 18.40 -37.47
N GLY A 49 28.05 18.24 -36.26
CA GLY A 49 28.18 19.30 -35.26
C GLY A 49 29.04 18.87 -34.06
N ARG A 50 30.28 19.39 -33.99
CA ARG A 50 31.14 19.36 -32.78
C ARG A 50 31.29 20.81 -32.29
N ILE A 51 31.50 21.02 -30.98
CA ILE A 51 32.53 21.92 -30.41
C ILE A 51 32.59 21.78 -28.86
N PHE A 52 33.66 22.35 -28.29
CA PHE A 52 34.09 22.40 -26.88
C PHE A 52 33.11 23.19 -25.95
N SER A 53 33.27 23.32 -24.62
CA SER A 53 34.50 23.42 -23.80
C SER A 53 34.37 22.94 -22.32
N ARG A 54 35.26 23.40 -21.41
CA ARG A 54 35.47 22.94 -20.01
C ARG A 54 35.41 24.08 -18.98
N SER A 55 34.85 23.79 -17.80
CA SER A 55 35.15 24.35 -16.45
C SER A 55 34.74 23.28 -15.40
N ARG A 56 35.26 23.10 -14.17
CA ARG A 56 36.31 23.67 -13.30
C ARG A 56 36.08 24.95 -12.50
N HIS A 57 36.39 24.82 -11.19
CA HIS A 57 36.52 25.80 -10.10
C HIS A 57 35.23 26.53 -9.67
N GLY A 58 35.06 26.94 -8.40
CA GLY A 58 35.98 26.89 -7.26
C GLY A 58 35.28 26.71 -5.89
N SER A 59 36.07 26.70 -4.81
CA SER A 59 35.64 26.48 -3.42
C SER A 59 35.55 27.77 -2.60
N THR A 60 34.66 27.81 -1.60
CA THR A 60 34.79 28.68 -0.41
C THR A 60 34.21 28.00 0.83
N SER A 61 34.66 28.44 2.01
CA SER A 61 34.37 27.83 3.31
C SER A 61 34.18 28.88 4.41
N SER A 62 33.22 28.66 5.31
CA SER A 62 33.13 29.31 6.63
C SER A 62 32.26 28.40 7.52
N ASN A 63 32.74 27.83 8.63
CA ASN A 63 33.12 28.45 9.91
C ASN A 63 31.98 29.20 10.61
N TYR A 64 31.44 28.58 11.68
CA TYR A 64 31.03 29.29 12.89
C TYR A 64 31.40 28.46 14.13
N ARG A 65 31.69 29.13 15.25
CA ARG A 65 32.24 28.52 16.48
C ARG A 65 31.16 28.19 17.52
N ARG A 66 31.58 27.44 18.53
CA ARG A 66 31.01 27.35 19.89
C ARG A 66 30.86 28.78 20.50
N ASN A 67 30.14 29.04 21.60
CA ASN A 67 29.98 28.23 22.82
C ASN A 67 28.64 28.53 23.58
N PRO A 68 28.46 28.49 24.93
CA PRO A 68 27.25 27.88 25.51
C PRO A 68 26.40 28.84 26.38
N LEU A 69 25.32 28.34 26.99
CA LEU A 69 25.07 28.39 28.45
C LEU A 69 23.73 27.74 28.83
N CYS A 70 23.63 27.24 30.06
CA CYS A 70 22.38 26.95 30.78
C CYS A 70 22.36 27.80 32.05
N PRO A 71 21.21 27.94 32.72
CA PRO A 71 21.13 27.35 34.07
C PRO A 71 19.77 26.74 34.48
N HIS A 72 19.87 25.69 35.29
CA HIS A 72 18.99 25.19 36.37
C HIS A 72 17.48 25.57 36.45
N SER A 73 16.62 24.54 36.39
CA SER A 73 15.87 23.91 37.53
C SER A 73 15.50 24.76 38.77
N PRO A 74 14.41 24.48 39.53
CA PRO A 74 13.96 23.11 39.89
C PRO A 74 12.40 22.97 40.00
N PRO A 75 11.71 22.17 40.89
CA PRO A 75 10.50 21.45 40.48
C PRO A 75 9.23 21.74 41.31
N LEU A 76 8.09 21.14 40.92
CA LEU A 76 6.93 20.93 41.78
C LEU A 76 6.45 19.46 41.69
N ALA A 77 5.91 18.95 42.79
CA ALA A 77 5.46 17.57 42.95
C ALA A 77 4.25 17.51 43.89
N VAL A 78 3.59 16.33 43.94
CA VAL A 78 2.44 16.03 44.85
C VAL A 78 1.16 16.77 44.38
N ASN A 79 -0.02 16.15 44.28
CA ASN A 79 -0.58 15.12 45.16
C ASN A 79 -1.46 14.06 44.47
N ARG A 80 -1.66 12.93 45.17
CA ARG A 80 -2.79 12.01 44.95
C ARG A 80 -4.00 12.53 45.76
N LYS A 81 -5.22 12.35 45.25
CA LYS A 81 -6.36 11.96 46.10
C LYS A 81 -7.21 10.91 45.40
N THR A 82 -7.44 9.82 46.11
CA THR A 82 -8.48 8.82 45.84
C THR A 82 -9.75 9.23 46.57
N GLU A 83 -10.92 9.03 45.96
CA GLU A 83 -12.17 8.98 46.70
C GLU A 83 -13.10 7.90 46.10
N HIS A 84 -13.59 7.02 46.96
CA HIS A 84 -14.64 6.06 46.65
C HIS A 84 -16.00 6.69 46.98
N GLN A 85 -17.02 6.38 46.19
CA GLN A 85 -18.36 6.16 46.76
C GLN A 85 -19.20 5.23 45.88
N ASN A 86 -20.05 4.44 46.53
CA ASN A 86 -20.95 3.49 45.91
C ASN A 86 -22.35 4.10 45.77
N ALA A 87 -23.06 3.75 44.69
CA ALA A 87 -24.52 3.84 44.63
C ALA A 87 -25.07 2.66 43.82
N ALA A 88 -26.13 2.00 44.31
CA ALA A 88 -26.76 0.85 43.66
C ALA A 88 -28.19 1.20 43.21
N GLY A 89 -28.64 0.65 42.06
CA GLY A 89 -29.87 1.10 41.38
C GLY A 89 -30.54 0.06 40.47
N VAL A 90 -30.82 -1.12 41.03
CA VAL A 90 -31.88 -2.12 40.68
C VAL A 90 -32.53 -2.13 39.28
N SER A 91 -32.36 -3.27 38.58
CA SER A 91 -33.26 -3.91 37.57
C SER A 91 -33.45 -3.29 36.16
N PRO A 92 -33.99 -4.05 35.16
CA PRO A 92 -34.35 -5.48 35.15
C PRO A 92 -33.56 -6.36 34.14
N ARG A 93 -33.77 -7.68 34.15
CA ARG A 93 -33.20 -8.64 33.17
C ARG A 93 -34.08 -8.78 31.90
N PRO A 94 -33.47 -8.84 30.70
CA PRO A 94 -34.01 -9.58 29.55
C PRO A 94 -33.27 -10.91 29.31
N GLY A 95 -33.84 -11.78 28.48
CA GLY A 95 -33.45 -13.20 28.34
C GLY A 95 -32.09 -13.48 27.70
N ARG A 96 -31.49 -14.62 28.08
CA ARG A 96 -30.25 -15.17 27.47
C ARG A 96 -30.51 -15.74 26.08
N THR A 97 -30.61 -14.90 25.04
CA THR A 97 -30.39 -15.36 23.67
C THR A 97 -28.92 -15.79 23.51
N ARG A 98 -28.70 -17.06 23.19
CA ARG A 98 -27.36 -17.68 23.17
C ARG A 98 -26.62 -17.34 21.88
N VAL A 99 -26.24 -16.07 21.70
CA VAL A 99 -25.45 -15.59 20.56
C VAL A 99 -24.17 -16.41 20.46
N ARG A 100 -24.05 -17.23 19.41
CA ARG A 100 -22.81 -17.94 19.09
C ARG A 100 -21.73 -16.90 18.77
N ARG A 101 -20.65 -16.86 19.55
CA ARG A 101 -19.42 -16.15 19.12
C ARG A 101 -18.95 -16.74 17.78
N PRO A 102 -18.49 -15.91 16.82
CA PRO A 102 -17.83 -16.43 15.63
C PRO A 102 -16.51 -17.12 16.01
N PRO A 103 -16.04 -18.13 15.26
CA PRO A 103 -14.95 -19.02 15.68
C PRO A 103 -13.54 -18.38 15.70
N PHE A 104 -13.43 -17.06 15.57
CA PHE A 104 -12.18 -16.30 15.49
C PHE A 104 -12.09 -15.17 16.54
N SER A 105 -12.98 -15.13 17.55
CA SER A 105 -13.17 -13.95 18.41
C SER A 105 -12.19 -13.77 19.58
N ASP A 106 -11.39 -14.78 19.93
CA ASP A 106 -10.60 -14.77 21.18
C ASP A 106 -9.09 -14.57 20.88
N PRO A 107 -8.43 -13.55 21.45
CA PRO A 107 -7.06 -13.15 21.07
C PRO A 107 -5.95 -14.02 21.70
N HIS A 108 -6.24 -15.27 22.03
CA HIS A 108 -5.22 -16.22 22.45
C HIS A 108 -4.35 -16.57 21.23
N TRP A 109 -3.12 -16.02 21.20
CA TRP A 109 -2.08 -16.35 20.22
C TRP A 109 -1.55 -17.78 20.43
N ALA A 110 -2.43 -18.77 20.41
CA ALA A 110 -2.07 -20.18 20.41
C ALA A 110 -1.46 -20.58 19.04
N VAL A 111 -0.34 -19.94 18.68
CA VAL A 111 0.63 -20.45 17.73
C VAL A 111 1.12 -21.76 18.32
N ALA A 112 0.41 -22.83 18.01
CA ALA A 112 0.85 -24.16 18.35
C ALA A 112 2.29 -24.28 17.83
N PRO A 113 3.29 -24.58 18.69
CA PRO A 113 4.64 -24.83 18.22
C PRO A 113 4.59 -25.94 17.17
N ALA A 114 5.65 -26.10 16.37
CA ALA A 114 5.71 -27.06 15.26
C ALA A 114 5.77 -28.54 15.71
N ARG A 115 4.88 -28.93 16.63
CA ARG A 115 4.52 -30.29 17.00
C ARG A 115 4.18 -31.07 15.74
N ARG A 116 4.51 -32.36 15.80
CA ARG A 116 4.49 -33.30 14.68
C ARG A 116 3.06 -33.58 14.21
N GLY A 117 2.49 -32.66 13.42
CA GLY A 117 1.33 -32.96 12.60
C GLY A 117 1.65 -34.15 11.68
N PRO A 118 0.65 -34.97 11.31
CA PRO A 118 0.88 -36.14 10.47
C PRO A 118 1.61 -35.74 9.19
N GLN A 119 2.53 -36.59 8.73
CA GLN A 119 3.32 -36.34 7.52
C GLN A 119 2.44 -36.45 6.27
N THR A 120 1.62 -35.44 6.04
CA THR A 120 0.95 -35.20 4.75
C THR A 120 2.01 -35.31 3.67
N ALA A 121 1.83 -36.28 2.77
CA ALA A 121 2.84 -36.68 1.81
C ALA A 121 3.42 -35.43 1.14
N GLY A 122 4.75 -35.30 1.16
CA GLY A 122 5.42 -34.21 0.47
C GLY A 122 5.00 -34.23 -1.01
N PRO A 123 4.86 -33.07 -1.66
CA PRO A 123 4.53 -33.03 -3.09
C PRO A 123 5.53 -33.91 -3.83
N THR A 124 5.00 -34.85 -4.61
CA THR A 124 5.78 -35.94 -5.21
C THR A 124 6.98 -35.38 -5.97
N VAL A 125 8.06 -36.15 -6.07
CA VAL A 125 9.25 -35.74 -6.83
C VAL A 125 8.85 -35.35 -8.26
N VAL A 126 7.92 -36.10 -8.85
CA VAL A 126 7.23 -35.81 -10.10
C VAL A 126 6.63 -34.40 -10.13
N LEU A 127 5.78 -34.02 -9.17
CA LEU A 127 5.13 -32.70 -9.12
C LEU A 127 6.14 -31.55 -8.96
N ARG A 128 7.18 -31.73 -8.15
CA ARG A 128 8.26 -30.74 -8.00
C ARG A 128 9.07 -30.57 -9.28
N THR A 129 9.37 -31.67 -9.96
CA THR A 129 10.09 -31.67 -11.25
C THR A 129 9.25 -31.04 -12.35
N LEU A 130 7.97 -31.40 -12.47
CA LEU A 130 7.03 -30.83 -13.43
C LEU A 130 6.91 -29.31 -13.25
N TYR A 131 6.69 -28.83 -12.02
CA TYR A 131 6.67 -27.39 -11.74
C TYR A 131 7.97 -26.70 -12.17
N ASN A 132 9.13 -27.25 -11.82
CA ASN A 132 10.42 -26.64 -12.16
C ASN A 132 10.70 -26.67 -13.67
N LEU A 133 10.33 -27.73 -14.39
CA LEU A 133 10.47 -27.85 -15.85
C LEU A 133 9.58 -26.83 -16.54
N CYS A 134 8.28 -26.83 -16.24
CA CYS A 134 7.32 -25.94 -16.88
C CYS A 134 7.56 -24.47 -16.50
N PHE A 135 8.07 -24.18 -15.30
CA PHE A 135 8.54 -22.84 -14.92
C PHE A 135 9.83 -22.44 -15.64
N ALA A 136 10.78 -23.36 -15.86
CA ALA A 136 11.98 -23.07 -16.64
C ALA A 136 11.67 -22.78 -18.12
N VAL A 137 10.74 -23.53 -18.73
CA VAL A 137 10.23 -23.26 -20.09
C VAL A 137 9.50 -21.92 -20.13
N ALA A 138 8.59 -21.65 -19.18
CA ALA A 138 7.90 -20.37 -19.02
C ALA A 138 8.86 -19.19 -18.93
N LEU A 139 9.91 -19.32 -18.12
CA LEU A 139 10.95 -18.31 -17.94
C LEU A 139 11.77 -18.14 -19.22
N GLY A 140 12.19 -19.22 -19.88
CA GLY A 140 12.96 -19.16 -21.12
C GLY A 140 12.22 -18.45 -22.25
N LEU A 141 10.95 -18.81 -22.49
CA LEU A 141 10.11 -18.19 -23.52
C LEU A 141 9.80 -16.72 -23.22
N SER A 142 9.66 -16.34 -21.95
CA SER A 142 9.34 -14.95 -21.56
C SER A 142 10.57 -14.08 -21.25
N ALA A 143 11.76 -14.67 -21.14
CA ALA A 143 13.00 -13.95 -20.81
C ALA A 143 13.35 -12.82 -21.80
N PRO A 144 13.23 -12.96 -23.14
CA PRO A 144 13.49 -11.86 -24.06
C PRO A 144 12.58 -10.65 -23.81
N TYR A 145 11.29 -10.90 -23.60
CA TYR A 145 10.31 -9.84 -23.29
C TYR A 145 10.62 -9.15 -21.95
N TYR A 146 10.88 -9.91 -20.89
CA TYR A 146 11.21 -9.34 -19.58
C TYR A 146 12.56 -8.62 -19.58
N PHE A 147 13.55 -9.13 -20.32
CA PHE A 147 14.86 -8.48 -20.49
C PHE A 147 14.72 -7.14 -21.23
N LEU A 148 14.04 -7.10 -22.38
CA LEU A 148 13.77 -5.85 -23.10
C LEU A 148 13.01 -4.84 -22.22
N ARG A 149 12.05 -5.30 -21.42
CA ARG A 149 11.30 -4.45 -20.47
C ARG A 149 12.17 -3.96 -19.30
N LEU A 150 13.19 -4.71 -18.90
CA LEU A 150 14.15 -4.33 -17.88
C LEU A 150 15.17 -3.31 -18.43
N VAL A 151 15.71 -3.53 -19.62
CA VAL A 151 16.61 -2.59 -20.32
C VAL A 151 15.92 -1.23 -20.52
N ARG A 152 14.66 -1.22 -20.99
CA ARG A 152 13.84 0.00 -21.16
C ARG A 152 13.54 0.76 -19.86
N ARG A 153 13.85 0.20 -18.68
CA ARG A 153 13.64 0.83 -17.36
C ARG A 153 14.90 1.46 -16.75
N GLY A 154 16.05 1.33 -17.39
CA GLY A 154 17.33 1.81 -16.85
C GLY A 154 17.88 0.95 -15.72
N ASP A 155 19.15 1.21 -15.38
CA ASP A 155 19.94 0.62 -14.27
C ASP A 155 19.86 -0.91 -14.09
N TRP A 156 19.53 -1.64 -15.16
CA TRP A 156 19.20 -3.08 -15.11
C TRP A 156 20.36 -3.99 -14.71
N ARG A 157 21.60 -3.51 -14.86
CA ARG A 157 22.83 -4.26 -14.54
C ARG A 157 23.12 -4.29 -13.04
N ARG A 158 22.72 -3.23 -12.31
CA ARG A 158 22.99 -3.11 -10.88
C ARG A 158 22.23 -4.19 -10.12
N ASP A 159 22.95 -4.89 -9.25
CA ASP A 159 22.42 -5.97 -8.41
C ASP A 159 21.71 -7.11 -9.19
N PHE A 160 21.95 -7.26 -10.50
CA PHE A 160 21.26 -8.24 -11.33
C PHE A 160 21.49 -9.70 -10.88
N GLY A 161 22.65 -9.98 -10.26
CA GLY A 161 22.97 -11.28 -9.66
C GLY A 161 22.05 -11.70 -8.50
N GLU A 162 21.50 -10.74 -7.76
CA GLU A 162 20.59 -10.99 -6.64
C GLU A 162 19.33 -11.75 -7.09
N ARG A 163 18.85 -11.47 -8.31
CA ARG A 163 17.73 -12.17 -8.96
C ARG A 163 17.98 -13.67 -9.18
N PHE A 164 19.21 -14.14 -9.02
CA PHE A 164 19.61 -15.56 -9.11
C PHE A 164 20.15 -16.12 -7.77
N GLY A 165 19.89 -15.40 -6.67
CA GLY A 165 20.37 -15.71 -5.33
C GLY A 165 21.87 -15.46 -5.15
N ARG A 166 22.49 -14.58 -5.96
CA ARG A 166 23.92 -14.20 -5.84
C ARG A 166 24.04 -12.82 -5.20
N TYR A 167 23.99 -12.77 -3.87
CA TYR A 167 24.16 -11.52 -3.11
C TYR A 167 25.64 -11.15 -2.91
N GLY A 168 25.94 -9.84 -2.96
CA GLY A 168 27.29 -9.31 -2.82
C GLY A 168 27.85 -9.37 -1.38
N SER A 169 29.13 -9.03 -1.22
CA SER A 169 29.83 -8.99 0.08
C SER A 169 29.11 -8.15 1.12
N ARG A 170 28.60 -6.96 0.75
CA ARG A 170 27.81 -6.07 1.63
C ARG A 170 26.64 -6.79 2.31
N ILE A 171 25.87 -7.57 1.56
CA ILE A 171 24.72 -8.32 2.11
C ILE A 171 25.19 -9.44 3.03
N LYS A 172 26.24 -10.19 2.63
CA LYS A 172 26.82 -11.25 3.46
C LYS A 172 27.29 -10.71 4.81
N VAL A 173 28.14 -9.68 4.81
CA VAL A 173 28.64 -9.02 6.03
C VAL A 173 27.48 -8.47 6.89
N ALA A 174 26.40 -7.99 6.27
CA ALA A 174 25.24 -7.50 7.00
C ALA A 174 24.43 -8.60 7.72
N VAL A 175 24.55 -9.88 7.32
CA VAL A 175 23.80 -11.01 7.92
C VAL A 175 24.68 -12.05 8.63
N THR A 176 26.01 -12.02 8.45
CA THR A 176 26.94 -12.92 9.16
C THR A 176 26.74 -12.80 10.68
N ASN A 177 26.56 -13.95 11.34
CA ASN A 177 26.36 -14.06 12.79
C ASN A 177 25.23 -13.17 13.32
N ARG A 178 24.15 -13.03 12.54
CA ARG A 178 22.91 -12.36 12.95
C ARG A 178 21.72 -13.25 12.65
N HIS A 179 20.76 -13.27 13.58
CA HIS A 179 19.42 -13.76 13.32
C HIS A 179 18.77 -12.88 12.24
N VAL A 180 18.08 -13.46 11.25
CA VAL A 180 17.51 -12.72 10.10
C VAL A 180 16.01 -12.92 9.96
N LEU A 181 15.26 -11.82 9.87
CA LEU A 181 13.87 -11.80 9.43
C LEU A 181 13.81 -11.33 7.98
N TRP A 182 13.35 -12.21 7.07
CA TRP A 182 13.28 -11.90 5.65
C TRP A 182 11.87 -11.48 5.24
N LEU A 183 11.67 -10.21 4.92
CA LEU A 183 10.41 -9.67 4.42
C LEU A 183 10.37 -9.65 2.88
N HIS A 184 9.18 -9.84 2.30
CA HIS A 184 8.98 -9.82 0.85
C HIS A 184 7.80 -8.93 0.42
N ALA A 185 8.10 -7.96 -0.46
CA ALA A 185 7.16 -7.00 -1.03
C ALA A 185 7.43 -6.84 -2.54
N VAL A 186 6.57 -7.38 -3.39
CA VAL A 186 6.69 -7.37 -4.85
C VAL A 186 6.43 -5.98 -5.44
N SER A 187 5.39 -5.29 -4.98
CA SER A 187 5.01 -3.96 -5.49
C SER A 187 5.33 -2.80 -4.53
N VAL A 188 5.28 -1.58 -5.06
CA VAL A 188 5.36 -0.33 -4.28
C VAL A 188 4.22 -0.23 -3.25
N GLY A 189 3.06 -0.85 -3.50
CA GLY A 189 1.97 -0.92 -2.54
C GLY A 189 2.34 -1.76 -1.31
N GLU A 190 2.89 -2.95 -1.52
CA GLU A 190 3.36 -3.81 -0.43
C GLU A 190 4.61 -3.23 0.27
N VAL A 191 5.48 -2.50 -0.44
CA VAL A 191 6.62 -1.80 0.18
C VAL A 191 6.14 -0.79 1.21
N ASN A 192 5.05 -0.06 0.94
CA ASN A 192 4.46 0.86 1.93
C ASN A 192 3.94 0.12 3.18
N LEU A 193 3.41 -1.09 3.05
CA LEU A 193 3.00 -1.93 4.18
C LEU A 193 4.20 -2.51 4.92
N CYS A 194 5.23 -2.94 4.17
CA CYS A 194 6.49 -3.45 4.72
C CYS A 194 7.18 -2.41 5.60
N LEU A 195 7.21 -1.14 5.18
CA LEU A 195 7.80 -0.03 5.94
C LEU A 195 7.05 0.27 7.25
N GLN A 196 5.73 0.09 7.28
CA GLN A 196 4.93 0.18 8.52
C GLN A 196 5.20 -1.02 9.44
N LEU A 197 5.22 -2.23 8.86
CA LEU A 197 5.48 -3.47 9.59
C LEU A 197 6.89 -3.50 10.22
N ILE A 198 7.89 -2.97 9.52
CA ILE A 198 9.25 -2.77 10.03
C ILE A 198 9.25 -1.86 11.26
N ARG A 199 8.61 -0.69 11.18
CA ARG A 199 8.58 0.29 12.30
C ARG A 199 7.95 -0.26 13.59
N ALA A 200 7.04 -1.22 13.49
CA ALA A 200 6.41 -1.86 14.65
C ALA A 200 7.09 -3.17 15.09
N LEU A 201 7.79 -3.87 14.20
CA LEU A 201 8.62 -5.04 14.56
C LEU A 201 9.94 -4.65 15.23
N GLU A 202 10.61 -3.62 14.71
CA GLU A 202 11.98 -3.25 15.11
C GLU A 202 12.12 -2.96 16.62
N PRO A 203 11.20 -2.21 17.29
CA PRO A 203 11.27 -2.02 18.74
C PRO A 203 11.03 -3.30 19.57
N ARG A 204 10.35 -4.31 19.00
CA ARG A 204 10.02 -5.57 19.68
C ARG A 204 11.04 -6.67 19.45
N MET A 205 11.89 -6.52 18.43
CA MET A 205 12.87 -7.52 18.00
C MET A 205 14.23 -6.86 17.68
N PRO A 206 14.84 -6.11 18.61
CA PRO A 206 16.03 -5.29 18.34
C PRO A 206 17.26 -6.08 17.86
N ASN A 207 17.33 -7.37 18.19
CA ASN A 207 18.43 -8.27 17.80
C ASN A 207 18.23 -8.93 16.41
N LEU A 208 17.06 -8.80 15.78
CA LEU A 208 16.79 -9.38 14.46
C LEU A 208 17.24 -8.45 13.33
N LYS A 209 18.11 -8.97 12.45
CA LYS A 209 18.50 -8.30 11.23
C LYS A 209 17.37 -8.35 10.20
N LEU A 210 16.77 -7.20 9.93
CA LEU A 210 15.73 -7.08 8.91
C LEU A 210 16.35 -7.04 7.50
N VAL A 211 15.84 -7.89 6.61
CA VAL A 211 16.19 -7.94 5.17
C VAL A 211 14.91 -7.87 4.35
N VAL A 212 14.84 -6.95 3.39
CA VAL A 212 13.62 -6.69 2.60
C VAL A 212 13.87 -6.99 1.13
N SER A 213 13.06 -7.85 0.54
CA SER A 213 13.17 -8.25 -0.86
C SER A 213 12.01 -7.79 -1.72
N THR A 214 12.33 -7.39 -2.96
CA THR A 214 11.35 -7.00 -3.98
C THR A 214 11.72 -7.56 -5.35
N THR A 215 10.78 -7.61 -6.29
CA THR A 215 11.04 -8.04 -7.67
C THR A 215 11.23 -6.86 -8.63
N THR A 216 10.66 -5.69 -8.32
CA THR A 216 10.57 -4.55 -9.24
C THR A 216 11.68 -3.52 -8.99
N THR A 217 12.21 -2.91 -10.06
CA THR A 217 13.20 -1.81 -9.96
C THR A 217 12.62 -0.59 -9.23
N THR A 218 11.33 -0.31 -9.44
CA THR A 218 10.58 0.73 -8.72
C THR A 218 10.42 0.43 -7.23
N GLY A 219 10.09 -0.82 -6.86
CA GLY A 219 10.05 -1.24 -5.45
C GLY A 219 11.42 -1.16 -4.79
N ARG A 220 12.50 -1.49 -5.52
CA ARG A 220 13.87 -1.39 -5.00
C ARG A 220 14.28 0.05 -4.76
N SER A 221 14.00 0.96 -5.70
CA SER A 221 14.26 2.39 -5.52
C SER A 221 13.45 3.00 -4.37
N GLU A 222 12.22 2.56 -4.15
CA GLU A 222 11.39 3.01 -3.02
C GLU A 222 11.94 2.53 -1.67
N LEU A 223 12.38 1.28 -1.59
CA LEU A 223 13.05 0.73 -0.40
C LEU A 223 14.35 1.48 -0.09
N GLU A 224 15.20 1.71 -1.09
CA GLU A 224 16.50 2.40 -0.91
C GLU A 224 16.37 3.87 -0.46
N LYS A 225 15.23 4.52 -0.75
CA LYS A 225 14.95 5.90 -0.30
C LYS A 225 14.40 5.99 1.13
N ARG A 226 13.85 4.89 1.67
CA ARG A 226 12.96 4.94 2.86
C ARG A 226 13.27 3.91 3.94
N LEU A 227 14.10 2.92 3.66
CA LEU A 227 14.67 2.06 4.70
C LEU A 227 15.78 2.79 5.46
N PRO A 228 15.85 2.62 6.80
CA PRO A 228 17.05 2.95 7.57
C PRO A 228 18.32 2.28 6.99
N PRO A 229 19.50 2.92 7.04
CA PRO A 229 20.73 2.40 6.40
C PRO A 229 21.18 1.01 6.86
N HIS A 230 20.75 0.56 8.05
CA HIS A 230 21.06 -0.76 8.59
C HIS A 230 20.14 -1.88 8.07
N ILE A 231 19.00 -1.57 7.45
CA ILE A 231 18.09 -2.57 6.87
C ILE A 231 18.46 -2.82 5.41
N SER A 232 18.62 -4.08 5.03
CA SER A 232 19.14 -4.44 3.69
C SER A 232 18.02 -4.64 2.67
N ALA A 233 17.97 -3.76 1.66
CA ALA A 233 17.19 -3.98 0.44
C ALA A 233 17.91 -4.97 -0.49
N ILE A 234 17.19 -5.97 -1.00
CA ILE A 234 17.68 -6.94 -1.99
C ILE A 234 16.64 -7.20 -3.09
N TYR A 235 17.06 -7.73 -4.24
CA TYR A 235 16.12 -8.38 -5.15
C TYR A 235 15.78 -9.81 -4.69
N TYR A 236 14.50 -10.15 -4.83
CA TYR A 236 13.99 -11.50 -4.64
C TYR A 236 14.56 -12.45 -5.72
N PRO A 237 15.01 -13.67 -5.35
CA PRO A 237 15.51 -14.64 -6.32
C PRO A 237 14.36 -15.19 -7.16
N VAL A 238 14.55 -15.34 -8.48
CA VAL A 238 13.60 -16.07 -9.33
C VAL A 238 13.35 -17.46 -8.72
N ASP A 239 12.09 -17.91 -8.67
CA ASP A 239 11.62 -19.11 -7.95
C ASP A 239 12.02 -20.45 -8.62
N LEU A 240 13.28 -20.57 -8.99
CA LEU A 240 13.96 -21.81 -9.37
C LEU A 240 14.64 -22.41 -8.14
N ARG A 241 14.52 -23.73 -7.94
CA ARG A 241 15.14 -24.47 -6.82
C ARG A 241 16.59 -24.08 -6.52
N ARG A 242 17.42 -23.87 -7.55
CA ARG A 242 18.84 -23.46 -7.41
C ARG A 242 19.01 -22.01 -6.90
N CYS A 243 18.17 -21.07 -7.34
CA CYS A 243 18.26 -19.65 -6.98
C CYS A 243 17.74 -19.42 -5.55
N VAL A 244 16.57 -19.97 -5.24
CA VAL A 244 15.98 -19.96 -3.89
C VAL A 244 16.92 -20.60 -2.87
N SER A 245 17.52 -21.76 -3.19
CA SER A 245 18.41 -22.43 -2.25
C SER A 245 19.72 -21.67 -2.00
N ARG A 246 20.26 -20.92 -2.99
CA ARG A 246 21.39 -20.00 -2.75
C ARG A 246 21.00 -18.84 -1.85
N ALA A 247 19.81 -18.26 -2.04
CA ALA A 247 19.35 -17.16 -1.21
C ALA A 247 19.18 -17.59 0.25
N LEU A 248 18.52 -18.71 0.49
CA LEU A 248 18.38 -19.27 1.85
C LEU A 248 19.72 -19.69 2.46
N LYS A 249 20.69 -20.16 1.66
CA LYS A 249 22.09 -20.42 2.08
C LYS A 249 22.94 -19.15 2.26
N THR A 250 22.42 -17.97 1.97
CA THR A 250 23.14 -16.69 2.14
C THR A 250 22.52 -15.87 3.27
N LEU A 251 21.19 -15.84 3.34
CA LEU A 251 20.43 -15.05 4.31
C LEU A 251 20.16 -15.80 5.63
N HIS A 252 20.19 -17.14 5.63
CA HIS A 252 19.85 -18.00 6.77
C HIS A 252 18.70 -17.47 7.66
N PRO A 253 17.52 -17.19 7.08
CA PRO A 253 16.44 -16.53 7.81
C PRO A 253 15.80 -17.46 8.83
N GLU A 254 15.51 -16.91 10.02
CA GLU A 254 14.75 -17.59 11.08
C GLU A 254 13.26 -17.64 10.75
N ALA A 255 12.77 -16.61 10.07
CA ALA A 255 11.42 -16.56 9.53
C ALA A 255 11.35 -15.76 8.23
N VAL A 256 10.31 -16.01 7.45
CA VAL A 256 9.99 -15.26 6.23
C VAL A 256 8.60 -14.66 6.34
N VAL A 257 8.45 -13.38 5.98
CA VAL A 257 7.17 -12.66 5.97
C VAL A 257 6.82 -12.26 4.54
N LEU A 258 5.75 -12.86 4.00
CA LEU A 258 5.23 -12.59 2.66
C LEU A 258 4.03 -11.65 2.77
N ILE A 259 4.02 -10.55 2.02
CA ILE A 259 2.98 -9.51 2.10
C ILE A 259 1.92 -9.70 1.00
N GLU A 260 0.65 -9.51 1.36
CA GLU A 260 -0.55 -9.78 0.57
C GLU A 260 -0.70 -11.23 0.08
N ALA A 261 -0.38 -11.55 -1.18
CA ALA A 261 -0.88 -12.77 -1.85
C ALA A 261 0.17 -13.57 -2.65
N GLU A 262 1.44 -13.41 -2.29
CA GLU A 262 2.59 -13.94 -3.03
C GLU A 262 2.93 -15.39 -2.65
N ILE A 263 2.49 -16.33 -3.48
CA ILE A 263 2.66 -17.77 -3.27
C ILE A 263 3.75 -18.33 -4.22
N TRP A 264 4.94 -18.58 -3.66
CA TRP A 264 6.13 -19.06 -4.40
C TRP A 264 6.46 -20.52 -4.04
N PRO A 265 6.14 -21.52 -4.90
CA PRO A 265 6.28 -22.93 -4.57
C PRO A 265 7.70 -23.39 -4.21
N ASN A 266 8.74 -23.00 -4.94
CA ASN A 266 10.11 -23.45 -4.62
C ASN A 266 10.60 -22.81 -3.31
N LEU A 267 10.25 -21.55 -3.02
CA LEU A 267 10.45 -20.93 -1.70
C LEU A 267 9.76 -21.73 -0.59
N LEU A 268 8.44 -21.87 -0.65
CA LEU A 268 7.65 -22.50 0.43
C LEU A 268 8.06 -23.97 0.66
N TRP A 269 8.37 -24.74 -0.40
CA TRP A 269 8.97 -26.07 -0.24
C TRP A 269 10.35 -26.03 0.42
N SER A 270 11.17 -25.02 0.10
CA SER A 270 12.52 -24.85 0.65
C SER A 270 12.55 -24.36 2.09
N LEU A 271 11.50 -23.65 2.52
CA LEU A 271 11.27 -23.24 3.92
C LEU A 271 10.74 -24.41 4.74
N ARG A 272 9.68 -25.11 4.28
CA ARG A 272 9.15 -26.34 4.92
C ARG A 272 10.24 -27.39 5.12
N ALA A 273 11.11 -27.59 4.13
CA ALA A 273 12.23 -28.54 4.21
C ALA A 273 13.33 -28.14 5.22
N ARG A 274 13.45 -26.84 5.54
CA ARG A 274 14.39 -26.32 6.56
C ARG A 274 13.71 -26.09 7.92
N ARG A 275 12.41 -26.34 8.05
CA ARG A 275 11.55 -25.99 9.20
C ARG A 275 11.50 -24.49 9.54
N ILE A 276 11.85 -23.62 8.59
CA ILE A 276 11.79 -22.16 8.75
C ILE A 276 10.31 -21.73 8.72
N PRO A 277 9.75 -21.11 9.77
CA PRO A 277 8.40 -20.55 9.75
C PRO A 277 8.23 -19.48 8.67
N VAL A 278 7.04 -19.48 8.07
CA VAL A 278 6.66 -18.50 7.04
C VAL A 278 5.29 -17.91 7.36
N PHE A 279 5.19 -16.58 7.30
CA PHE A 279 3.97 -15.83 7.57
C PHE A 279 3.43 -15.22 6.28
N LEU A 280 2.10 -15.13 6.17
CA LEU A 280 1.43 -14.42 5.08
C LEU A 280 0.57 -13.29 5.67
N VAL A 281 0.97 -12.05 5.47
CA VAL A 281 0.41 -10.90 6.20
C VAL A 281 -0.37 -9.94 5.29
N ASN A 282 -1.42 -9.34 5.83
CA ASN A 282 -2.37 -8.54 5.06
C ASN A 282 -3.00 -9.34 3.90
N ALA A 283 -3.25 -10.63 4.11
CA ALA A 283 -3.67 -11.57 3.09
C ALA A 283 -5.07 -11.23 2.55
N ARG A 284 -5.16 -11.10 1.22
CA ARG A 284 -6.41 -10.91 0.47
C ARG A 284 -6.35 -11.64 -0.86
N LEU A 285 -7.36 -12.43 -1.18
CA LEU A 285 -7.39 -13.24 -2.40
C LEU A 285 -8.53 -12.83 -3.34
N SER A 286 -8.15 -12.19 -4.45
CA SER A 286 -9.07 -11.95 -5.56
C SER A 286 -9.69 -13.25 -6.07
N ASP A 287 -10.92 -13.19 -6.57
CA ASP A 287 -11.68 -14.39 -6.98
C ASP A 287 -10.98 -15.13 -8.14
N LYS A 288 -10.26 -14.39 -9.00
CA LYS A 288 -9.40 -14.94 -10.06
C LYS A 288 -8.21 -15.74 -9.49
N SER A 289 -7.59 -15.27 -8.42
CA SER A 289 -6.49 -15.98 -7.73
C SER A 289 -7.05 -17.18 -6.96
N TYR A 290 -8.08 -16.98 -6.16
CA TYR A 290 -8.74 -18.02 -5.36
C TYR A 290 -9.28 -19.17 -6.23
N ARG A 291 -10.05 -18.89 -7.30
CA ARG A 291 -10.54 -19.92 -8.23
C ARG A 291 -9.39 -20.72 -8.87
N ARG A 292 -8.25 -20.07 -9.16
CA ARG A 292 -7.07 -20.75 -9.72
C ARG A 292 -6.37 -21.64 -8.69
N TYR A 293 -6.08 -21.13 -7.50
CA TYR A 293 -5.46 -21.93 -6.44
C TYR A 293 -6.35 -23.12 -6.04
N ARG A 294 -7.68 -22.94 -6.07
CA ARG A 294 -8.66 -24.01 -5.86
C ARG A 294 -8.63 -25.07 -6.97
N ARG A 295 -8.59 -24.66 -8.25
CA ARG A 295 -8.46 -25.57 -9.42
C ARG A 295 -7.18 -26.40 -9.37
N PHE A 296 -6.07 -25.83 -8.93
CA PHE A 296 -4.79 -26.52 -8.76
C PHE A 296 -4.55 -26.95 -7.30
N GLY A 297 -5.62 -27.32 -6.58
CA GLY A 297 -5.58 -27.60 -5.14
C GLY A 297 -4.58 -28.69 -4.73
N PHE A 298 -4.30 -29.67 -5.59
CA PHE A 298 -3.28 -30.70 -5.35
C PHE A 298 -1.85 -30.13 -5.20
N LEU A 299 -1.55 -29.02 -5.89
CA LEU A 299 -0.28 -28.30 -5.79
C LEU A 299 -0.30 -27.31 -4.62
N PHE A 300 -1.41 -26.58 -4.45
CA PHE A 300 -1.46 -25.44 -3.53
C PHE A 300 -1.90 -25.78 -2.09
N ARG A 301 -2.74 -26.80 -1.84
CA ARG A 301 -3.11 -27.17 -0.46
C ARG A 301 -1.90 -27.54 0.41
N PRO A 302 -0.93 -28.36 -0.07
CA PRO A 302 0.28 -28.65 0.69
C PRO A 302 1.25 -27.45 0.87
N LEU A 303 0.98 -26.33 0.17
CA LEU A 303 1.71 -25.06 0.29
C LEU A 303 1.04 -24.11 1.29
N PHE A 304 -0.27 -23.87 1.18
CA PHE A 304 -1.02 -23.06 2.15
C PHE A 304 -0.97 -23.67 3.57
N ALA A 305 -0.89 -24.99 3.68
CA ALA A 305 -0.68 -25.68 4.97
C ALA A 305 0.67 -25.36 5.65
N THR A 306 1.64 -24.75 4.95
CA THR A 306 2.98 -24.45 5.50
C THR A 306 3.07 -23.14 6.28
N PHE A 307 2.08 -22.26 6.16
CA PHE A 307 2.11 -20.98 6.88
C PHE A 307 2.04 -21.21 8.39
N ALA A 308 2.96 -20.58 9.11
CA ALA A 308 3.05 -20.58 10.57
C ALA A 308 1.89 -19.77 11.16
N GLY A 309 1.66 -18.57 10.61
CA GLY A 309 0.50 -17.71 10.84
C GLY A 309 0.16 -16.90 9.59
N VAL A 310 -1.13 -16.56 9.43
CA VAL A 310 -1.71 -15.84 8.30
C VAL A 310 -2.63 -14.74 8.82
N SER A 311 -2.32 -13.49 8.51
CA SER A 311 -3.14 -12.34 8.93
C SER A 311 -4.02 -11.87 7.78
N ALA A 312 -5.33 -12.13 7.87
CA ALA A 312 -6.31 -11.92 6.80
C ALA A 312 -7.04 -10.57 6.93
N GLN A 313 -7.30 -9.93 5.78
CA GLN A 313 -7.99 -8.63 5.75
C GLN A 313 -9.48 -8.70 6.12
N SER A 314 -10.11 -9.86 5.94
CA SER A 314 -11.54 -10.05 6.21
C SER A 314 -11.89 -11.50 6.56
N GLU A 315 -13.05 -11.68 7.18
CA GLU A 315 -13.75 -12.96 7.36
C GLU A 315 -13.89 -13.76 6.05
N ALA A 316 -14.16 -13.08 4.92
CA ALA A 316 -14.28 -13.72 3.62
C ALA A 316 -12.93 -14.19 3.07
N ASP A 317 -11.86 -13.42 3.28
CA ASP A 317 -10.50 -13.83 2.93
C ASP A 317 -10.02 -15.00 3.82
N ALA A 318 -10.30 -14.97 5.12
CA ALA A 318 -9.97 -16.06 6.04
C ALA A 318 -10.59 -17.40 5.63
N ARG A 319 -11.90 -17.43 5.32
CA ARG A 319 -12.57 -18.63 4.77
C ARG A 319 -11.91 -19.13 3.49
N ARG A 320 -11.65 -18.23 2.52
CA ARG A 320 -10.95 -18.56 1.27
C ARG A 320 -9.56 -19.16 1.50
N LEU A 321 -8.81 -18.66 2.48
CA LEU A 321 -7.46 -19.15 2.83
C LEU A 321 -7.51 -20.54 3.45
N VAL A 322 -8.47 -20.81 4.35
CA VAL A 322 -8.68 -22.14 4.95
C VAL A 322 -9.09 -23.17 3.88
N GLU A 323 -10.04 -22.85 3.00
CA GLU A 323 -10.46 -23.74 1.90
C GLU A 323 -9.32 -24.14 0.96
N LEU A 324 -8.39 -23.20 0.72
CA LEU A 324 -7.17 -23.39 -0.06
C LEU A 324 -6.07 -24.17 0.66
N GLY A 325 -6.24 -24.49 1.95
CA GLY A 325 -5.37 -25.40 2.70
C GLY A 325 -4.64 -24.77 3.89
N CYS A 326 -4.88 -23.50 4.25
CA CYS A 326 -4.34 -22.97 5.50
C CYS A 326 -4.93 -23.72 6.70
N ARG A 327 -4.09 -23.99 7.71
CA ARG A 327 -4.53 -24.57 8.99
C ARG A 327 -5.46 -23.54 9.68
N PRO A 328 -6.70 -23.88 10.09
CA PRO A 328 -7.65 -22.91 10.65
C PRO A 328 -7.08 -22.11 11.83
N GLN A 329 -6.38 -22.78 12.75
CA GLN A 329 -5.73 -22.19 13.92
C GLN A 329 -4.50 -21.31 13.60
N ALA A 330 -4.12 -21.20 12.32
CA ALA A 330 -3.08 -20.32 11.83
C ALA A 330 -3.63 -19.17 10.97
N VAL A 331 -4.95 -19.01 10.85
CA VAL A 331 -5.60 -17.93 10.10
C VAL A 331 -6.32 -17.01 11.08
N HIS A 332 -5.88 -15.76 11.15
CA HIS A 332 -6.42 -14.74 12.05
C HIS A 332 -6.99 -13.59 11.22
N VAL A 333 -8.25 -13.22 11.47
CA VAL A 333 -8.84 -12.02 10.87
C VAL A 333 -8.32 -10.81 11.65
N VAL A 334 -7.36 -10.08 11.08
CA VAL A 334 -6.76 -8.92 11.75
C VAL A 334 -7.27 -7.58 11.22
N GLY A 335 -7.87 -7.55 10.02
CA GLY A 335 -8.19 -6.33 9.29
C GLY A 335 -7.10 -5.96 8.26
N SER A 336 -7.26 -4.82 7.59
CA SER A 336 -6.31 -4.38 6.55
C SER A 336 -5.27 -3.39 7.09
N LEU A 337 -3.98 -3.70 6.91
CA LEU A 337 -2.86 -2.81 7.28
C LEU A 337 -2.94 -1.42 6.62
N LYS A 338 -3.74 -1.28 5.56
CA LYS A 338 -3.98 -0.01 4.85
C LYS A 338 -4.72 1.02 5.72
N PHE A 339 -5.39 0.61 6.81
CA PHE A 339 -6.06 1.52 7.74
C PHE A 339 -5.11 2.26 8.68
N GLU A 340 -3.94 1.68 8.98
CA GLU A 340 -3.03 2.20 10.00
C GLU A 340 -2.22 3.42 9.49
N ALA A 341 -1.93 3.45 8.19
CA ALA A 341 -1.24 4.56 7.52
C ALA A 341 -1.91 5.93 7.76
N ALA A 342 -3.23 5.96 7.97
CA ALA A 342 -3.95 7.20 8.27
C ALA A 342 -3.65 7.76 9.67
N ARG A 343 -3.25 6.92 10.64
CA ARG A 343 -2.96 7.31 12.03
C ARG A 343 -1.56 7.89 12.22
N VAL A 344 -0.54 7.32 11.55
CA VAL A 344 0.90 7.48 11.86
C VAL A 344 1.50 8.89 11.65
N GLU A 345 0.71 9.89 11.23
CA GLU A 345 1.14 11.30 11.17
C GLU A 345 0.10 12.19 11.88
N GLU A 346 0.30 12.44 13.17
CA GLU A 346 -0.64 13.21 14.01
C GLU A 346 -0.51 14.72 13.80
N ARG A 347 0.73 15.23 13.82
CA ARG A 347 1.03 16.65 13.56
C ARG A 347 0.88 16.95 12.05
N PRO A 348 0.12 17.98 11.66
CA PRO A 348 0.08 18.44 10.28
C PRO A 348 1.44 19.01 9.86
N ARG A 349 1.73 18.97 8.57
CA ARG A 349 2.96 19.52 7.96
C ARG A 349 2.80 20.99 7.59
N VAL A 350 1.56 21.42 7.34
CA VAL A 350 1.18 22.78 6.97
C VAL A 350 -0.09 23.15 7.73
N ASP A 351 -0.15 24.38 8.26
CA ASP A 351 -1.39 24.96 8.78
C ASP A 351 -2.31 25.35 7.62
N THR A 352 -3.17 24.41 7.23
CA THR A 352 -4.11 24.57 6.12
C THR A 352 -5.22 25.57 6.41
N ALA A 353 -5.67 25.69 7.67
CA ALA A 353 -6.63 26.69 8.10
C ALA A 353 -6.07 28.12 8.03
N ALA A 354 -4.81 28.34 8.37
CA ALA A 354 -4.14 29.62 8.14
C ALA A 354 -3.95 29.90 6.65
N LEU A 355 -3.50 28.91 5.86
CA LEU A 355 -3.30 29.07 4.42
C LEU A 355 -4.58 29.43 3.65
N LEU A 356 -5.73 28.86 4.03
CA LEU A 356 -7.01 29.17 3.39
C LEU A 356 -7.51 30.58 3.73
N ARG A 357 -7.46 30.98 5.01
CA ARG A 357 -7.75 32.37 5.43
C ARG A 357 -6.81 33.37 4.73
N GLN A 358 -5.54 33.02 4.58
CA GLN A 358 -4.53 33.84 3.92
C GLN A 358 -4.85 34.15 2.44
N ILE A 359 -5.54 33.25 1.74
CA ILE A 359 -5.98 33.44 0.34
C ILE A 359 -7.44 33.89 0.21
N GLY A 360 -8.06 34.38 1.29
CA GLY A 360 -9.39 34.98 1.26
C GLY A 360 -10.56 33.99 1.31
N VAL A 361 -10.35 32.78 1.85
CA VAL A 361 -11.46 31.87 2.19
C VAL A 361 -12.04 32.30 3.56
N PRO A 362 -13.34 32.63 3.65
CA PRO A 362 -13.98 33.02 4.91
C PRO A 362 -13.90 31.92 5.98
N GLU A 363 -13.96 32.30 7.26
CA GLU A 363 -14.00 31.31 8.34
C GLU A 363 -15.32 30.54 8.34
N GLY A 364 -15.25 29.21 8.52
CA GLY A 364 -16.42 28.32 8.41
C GLY A 364 -16.91 28.04 6.98
N ALA A 365 -16.30 28.65 5.96
CA ALA A 365 -16.66 28.42 4.55
C ALA A 365 -16.65 26.93 4.17
N PRO A 366 -17.71 26.41 3.52
CA PRO A 366 -17.74 25.02 3.11
C PRO A 366 -16.72 24.72 2.00
N ILE A 367 -15.97 23.64 2.16
CA ILE A 367 -14.91 23.24 1.23
C ILE A 367 -15.28 21.93 0.53
N LEU A 368 -15.41 21.98 -0.79
CA LEU A 368 -15.46 20.81 -1.67
C LEU A 368 -14.04 20.45 -2.10
N LEU A 369 -13.56 19.26 -1.74
CA LEU A 369 -12.20 18.82 -2.05
C LEU A 369 -12.16 17.63 -3.02
N GLY A 370 -11.43 17.76 -4.11
CA GLY A 370 -11.03 16.67 -5.00
C GLY A 370 -9.68 16.08 -4.59
N GLY A 371 -9.67 14.88 -4.00
CA GLY A 371 -8.48 14.26 -3.44
C GLY A 371 -7.82 13.25 -4.38
N SER A 372 -6.58 13.52 -4.83
CA SER A 372 -5.86 12.72 -5.83
C SER A 372 -6.63 12.55 -7.16
N THR A 373 -7.15 13.65 -7.71
CA THR A 373 -7.96 13.64 -8.94
C THR A 373 -7.21 13.17 -10.18
N HIS A 374 -7.97 12.65 -11.15
CA HIS A 374 -7.53 12.30 -12.50
C HIS A 374 -8.30 13.08 -13.57
N ALA A 375 -7.76 13.09 -14.78
CA ALA A 375 -8.30 13.86 -15.92
C ALA A 375 -9.82 13.65 -16.09
N GLY A 376 -10.54 14.78 -16.20
CA GLY A 376 -11.99 14.83 -16.24
C GLY A 376 -12.64 15.08 -14.87
N GLU A 377 -12.15 14.49 -13.78
CA GLU A 377 -12.70 14.74 -12.44
C GLU A 377 -12.52 16.20 -12.00
N GLU A 378 -11.45 16.85 -12.45
CA GLU A 378 -11.21 18.27 -12.21
C GLU A 378 -12.22 19.19 -12.91
N ALA A 379 -12.71 18.78 -14.09
CA ALA A 379 -13.74 19.51 -14.83
C ALA A 379 -15.13 19.30 -14.19
N LEU A 380 -15.47 18.06 -13.84
CA LEU A 380 -16.72 17.72 -13.18
C LEU A 380 -16.86 18.42 -11.82
N LEU A 381 -15.79 18.47 -11.02
CA LEU A 381 -15.80 19.19 -9.73
C LEU A 381 -15.97 20.71 -9.91
N ALA A 382 -15.39 21.29 -10.97
CA ALA A 382 -15.57 22.70 -11.28
C ALA A 382 -17.02 23.02 -11.71
N GLU A 383 -17.65 22.15 -12.51
CA GLU A 383 -19.04 22.27 -12.94
C GLU A 383 -20.02 22.12 -11.76
N VAL A 384 -19.84 21.10 -10.93
CA VAL A 384 -20.61 20.89 -9.68
C VAL A 384 -20.47 22.09 -8.75
N PHE A 385 -19.24 22.60 -8.56
CA PHE A 385 -18.98 23.81 -7.78
C PHE A 385 -19.78 25.02 -8.31
N GLN A 386 -19.74 25.28 -9.62
CA GLN A 386 -20.44 26.42 -10.22
C GLN A 386 -21.96 26.33 -10.07
N ARG A 387 -22.55 25.14 -10.20
CA ARG A 387 -24.00 24.93 -10.03
C ARG A 387 -24.46 25.08 -8.59
N LEU A 388 -23.63 24.67 -7.62
CA LEU A 388 -23.98 24.74 -6.20
C LEU A 388 -23.70 26.10 -5.57
N ARG A 389 -22.80 26.91 -6.12
CA ARG A 389 -22.43 28.22 -5.57
C ARG A 389 -23.60 29.21 -5.37
N PRO A 390 -24.62 29.34 -6.25
CA PRO A 390 -25.76 30.21 -6.00
C PRO A 390 -26.56 29.84 -4.73
N ARG A 391 -26.51 28.57 -4.31
CA ARG A 391 -27.12 28.07 -3.06
C ARG A 391 -26.15 28.13 -1.87
N PHE A 392 -24.85 28.08 -2.12
CA PHE A 392 -23.79 28.13 -1.12
C PHE A 392 -22.72 29.16 -1.54
N PRO A 393 -22.95 30.47 -1.34
CA PRO A 393 -22.10 31.53 -1.91
C PRO A 393 -20.62 31.44 -1.49
N ASP A 394 -20.40 30.98 -0.25
CA ASP A 394 -19.08 30.81 0.38
C ASP A 394 -18.46 29.42 0.15
N LEU A 395 -19.04 28.60 -0.74
CA LEU A 395 -18.40 27.36 -1.18
C LEU A 395 -17.04 27.66 -1.80
N PHE A 396 -16.03 26.89 -1.43
CA PHE A 396 -14.67 26.96 -1.97
C PHE A 396 -14.20 25.59 -2.50
N LEU A 397 -13.49 25.59 -3.64
CA LEU A 397 -13.04 24.36 -4.31
C LEU A 397 -11.53 24.10 -4.09
N VAL A 398 -11.17 22.93 -3.57
CA VAL A 398 -9.77 22.51 -3.44
C VAL A 398 -9.50 21.32 -4.36
N LEU A 399 -8.63 21.48 -5.36
CA LEU A 399 -8.25 20.41 -6.29
C LEU A 399 -6.82 19.93 -6.02
N VAL A 400 -6.67 18.65 -5.70
CA VAL A 400 -5.38 18.01 -5.44
C VAL A 400 -5.13 16.91 -6.48
N PRO A 401 -4.55 17.22 -7.65
CA PRO A 401 -4.32 16.23 -8.69
C PRO A 401 -3.34 15.15 -8.24
N ARG A 402 -3.57 13.89 -8.65
CA ARG A 402 -2.70 12.76 -8.26
C ARG A 402 -1.25 12.93 -8.70
N HIS A 403 -1.03 13.70 -9.76
CA HIS A 403 0.25 14.08 -10.33
C HIS A 403 0.34 15.60 -10.28
N PHE A 404 1.13 16.16 -9.37
CA PHE A 404 1.24 17.61 -9.14
C PHE A 404 1.73 18.36 -10.39
N GLU A 405 2.47 17.67 -11.24
CA GLU A 405 2.95 18.13 -12.55
C GLU A 405 1.81 18.48 -13.50
N ARG A 406 0.62 17.86 -13.32
CA ARG A 406 -0.61 18.21 -14.04
C ARG A 406 -1.23 19.53 -13.59
N GLY A 407 -0.74 20.17 -12.53
CA GLY A 407 -1.34 21.38 -11.95
C GLY A 407 -1.70 22.43 -13.01
N ARG A 408 -0.81 22.68 -13.98
CA ARG A 408 -1.09 23.60 -15.11
C ARG A 408 -2.36 23.22 -15.90
N GLN A 409 -2.54 21.94 -16.22
CA GLN A 409 -3.72 21.45 -16.94
C GLN A 409 -5.00 21.63 -16.13
N VAL A 410 -4.91 21.50 -14.80
CA VAL A 410 -6.04 21.73 -13.88
C VAL A 410 -6.41 23.21 -13.85
N GLY A 411 -5.44 24.11 -13.80
CA GLY A 411 -5.69 25.55 -13.90
C GLY A 411 -6.24 25.97 -15.27
N GLU A 412 -5.79 25.35 -16.36
CA GLU A 412 -6.36 25.55 -17.70
C GLU A 412 -7.85 25.12 -17.76
N VAL A 413 -8.22 24.01 -17.10
CA VAL A 413 -9.62 23.55 -16.96
C VAL A 413 -10.48 24.50 -16.11
N LEU A 414 -9.92 25.12 -15.08
CA LEU A 414 -10.60 26.14 -14.25
C LEU A 414 -10.77 27.47 -14.99
N ALA A 415 -9.72 27.93 -15.68
CA ALA A 415 -9.74 29.17 -16.47
C ALA A 415 -10.78 29.11 -17.61
N GLN A 416 -10.89 27.97 -18.29
CA GLN A 416 -11.93 27.72 -19.31
C GLN A 416 -13.36 27.81 -18.76
N ARG A 417 -13.55 27.70 -17.44
CA ARG A 417 -14.84 27.84 -16.74
C ARG A 417 -15.01 29.22 -16.09
N GLY A 418 -14.07 30.14 -16.26
CA GLY A 418 -14.11 31.48 -15.65
C GLY A 418 -13.88 31.48 -14.13
N LEU A 419 -13.34 30.40 -13.56
CA LEU A 419 -13.06 30.32 -12.13
C LEU A 419 -11.72 31.00 -11.80
N ARG A 420 -11.72 31.86 -10.77
CA ARG A 420 -10.52 32.51 -10.22
C ARG A 420 -9.82 31.52 -9.29
N PHE A 421 -8.54 31.25 -9.49
CA PHE A 421 -7.81 30.29 -8.66
C PHE A 421 -6.36 30.70 -8.44
N ILE A 422 -5.73 30.09 -7.43
CA ILE A 422 -4.30 30.17 -7.19
C ILE A 422 -3.67 28.77 -7.13
N TYR A 423 -2.39 28.67 -7.49
CA TYR A 423 -1.61 27.46 -7.27
C TYR A 423 -0.97 27.47 -5.87
N ARG A 424 -1.00 26.33 -5.17
CA ARG A 424 -0.43 26.18 -3.82
C ARG A 424 1.04 26.65 -3.70
N ARG A 425 1.85 26.41 -4.74
CA ARG A 425 3.26 26.82 -4.81
C ARG A 425 3.49 28.34 -4.88
N GLU A 426 2.47 29.12 -5.24
CA GLU A 426 2.55 30.59 -5.40
C GLU A 426 2.07 31.34 -4.14
N ILE A 427 1.54 30.61 -3.14
CA ILE A 427 1.24 31.17 -1.82
C ILE A 427 2.54 31.28 -1.04
N THR A 428 2.97 32.52 -0.80
CA THR A 428 4.15 32.90 0.00
C THR A 428 3.72 33.43 1.36
N ALA A 429 4.64 33.64 2.30
CA ALA A 429 4.31 34.24 3.60
C ALA A 429 3.69 35.66 3.49
N ALA A 430 3.99 36.38 2.40
CA ALA A 430 3.50 37.74 2.14
C ALA A 430 2.13 37.78 1.44
N THR A 431 1.66 36.67 0.83
CA THR A 431 0.36 36.61 0.17
C THR A 431 -0.74 36.98 1.17
N ARG A 432 -1.59 37.96 0.85
CA ARG A 432 -2.85 38.29 1.56
C ARG A 432 -3.85 38.70 0.50
N LEU A 433 -4.98 38.00 0.43
CA LEU A 433 -6.06 38.29 -0.51
C LEU A 433 -7.35 38.65 0.27
N PRO A 434 -8.19 39.56 -0.23
CA PRO A 434 -9.47 39.86 0.42
C PRO A 434 -10.42 38.65 0.35
N GLU A 435 -11.43 38.63 1.22
CA GLU A 435 -12.43 37.55 1.20
C GLU A 435 -13.08 37.40 -0.19
N ARG A 436 -13.34 36.15 -0.58
CA ARG A 436 -13.99 35.78 -1.85
C ARG A 436 -13.23 36.30 -3.09
N ALA A 437 -11.92 36.60 -2.97
CA ALA A 437 -11.05 36.93 -4.11
C ALA A 437 -10.85 35.75 -5.07
N LEU A 438 -10.92 34.52 -4.55
CA LEU A 438 -10.73 33.28 -5.28
C LEU A 438 -11.95 32.37 -5.15
N ASP A 439 -12.05 31.44 -6.11
CA ASP A 439 -13.08 30.41 -6.19
C ASP A 439 -12.49 29.02 -5.93
N ALA A 440 -11.19 28.83 -6.27
CA ALA A 440 -10.51 27.56 -6.11
C ALA A 440 -9.02 27.65 -5.72
N LEU A 441 -8.49 26.57 -5.15
CA LEU A 441 -7.08 26.33 -4.88
C LEU A 441 -6.61 25.04 -5.59
N VAL A 442 -5.55 25.14 -6.40
CA VAL A 442 -4.91 23.98 -7.04
C VAL A 442 -3.66 23.59 -6.26
N VAL A 443 -3.72 22.46 -5.55
CA VAL A 443 -2.62 21.92 -4.73
C VAL A 443 -1.62 21.18 -5.62
N ASN A 444 -0.74 21.95 -6.27
CA ASN A 444 0.30 21.45 -7.18
C ASN A 444 1.65 21.20 -6.48
N THR A 445 1.59 20.60 -5.29
CA THR A 445 2.74 20.22 -4.45
C THR A 445 2.61 18.75 -4.02
N THR A 446 3.55 18.20 -3.24
CA THR A 446 3.52 16.78 -2.81
C THR A 446 3.48 16.64 -1.29
N GLY A 447 2.71 15.67 -0.81
CA GLY A 447 2.61 15.32 0.61
C GLY A 447 1.57 16.07 1.45
N GLU A 448 1.01 17.19 0.96
CA GLU A 448 0.09 18.05 1.74
C GLU A 448 -1.38 17.60 1.74
N LEU A 449 -1.76 16.61 0.91
CA LEU A 449 -3.17 16.16 0.75
C LEU A 449 -3.84 15.78 2.08
N LYS A 450 -3.11 15.14 3.00
CA LYS A 450 -3.65 14.73 4.30
C LYS A 450 -4.08 15.93 5.16
N ASP A 451 -3.36 17.05 5.06
CA ASP A 451 -3.67 18.25 5.82
C ASP A 451 -4.85 18.99 5.20
N PHE A 452 -4.95 19.08 3.87
CA PHE A 452 -6.15 19.63 3.21
C PHE A 452 -7.43 18.82 3.50
N TYR A 453 -7.35 17.51 3.74
CA TYR A 453 -8.51 16.74 4.25
C TYR A 453 -8.98 17.18 5.65
N ARG A 454 -8.19 17.93 6.44
CA ARG A 454 -8.59 18.46 7.76
C ARG A 454 -9.53 19.67 7.66
N GLU A 455 -9.54 20.35 6.51
CA GLU A 455 -10.40 21.52 6.27
C GLU A 455 -11.66 21.14 5.47
N ALA A 456 -11.56 20.15 4.59
CA ALA A 456 -12.63 19.74 3.68
C ALA A 456 -13.97 19.48 4.39
N THR A 457 -15.07 20.00 3.84
CA THR A 457 -16.44 19.69 4.27
C THR A 457 -16.95 18.42 3.59
N VAL A 458 -16.72 18.31 2.28
CA VAL A 458 -17.06 17.14 1.46
C VAL A 458 -15.85 16.77 0.59
N VAL A 459 -15.55 15.47 0.49
CA VAL A 459 -14.37 14.96 -0.23
C VAL A 459 -14.80 14.00 -1.35
N LEU A 460 -14.48 14.32 -2.59
CA LEU A 460 -14.45 13.34 -3.68
C LEU A 460 -13.08 12.66 -3.70
N VAL A 461 -13.06 11.34 -3.50
CA VAL A 461 -11.84 10.52 -3.65
C VAL A 461 -11.67 10.20 -5.14
N GLY A 462 -10.60 10.72 -5.74
CA GLY A 462 -10.37 10.67 -7.18
C GLY A 462 -10.03 9.29 -7.75
N LYS A 463 -9.80 9.28 -9.07
CA LYS A 463 -9.67 8.09 -9.93
C LYS A 463 -10.85 7.11 -9.81
N SER A 464 -12.03 7.61 -9.50
CA SER A 464 -13.20 6.80 -9.14
C SER A 464 -14.40 7.02 -10.07
N LEU A 465 -14.47 8.18 -10.76
CA LEU A 465 -15.49 8.48 -11.76
C LEU A 465 -14.98 8.29 -13.19
N THR A 466 -13.89 8.98 -13.59
CA THR A 466 -13.44 9.02 -15.00
C THR A 466 -12.37 7.99 -15.36
N ALA A 467 -11.88 7.22 -14.38
CA ALA A 467 -10.75 6.32 -14.55
C ALA A 467 -10.86 5.08 -13.66
N ALA A 468 -10.15 4.01 -14.02
CA ALA A 468 -10.19 2.74 -13.28
C ALA A 468 -9.22 2.69 -12.10
N GLY A 469 -9.73 2.42 -10.89
CA GLY A 469 -8.98 1.87 -9.76
C GLY A 469 -9.28 2.53 -8.41
N GLY A 470 -9.60 3.82 -8.39
CA GLY A 470 -9.80 4.59 -7.16
C GLY A 470 -8.49 4.93 -6.45
N GLN A 471 -8.55 6.01 -5.68
CA GLN A 471 -7.53 6.44 -4.71
C GLN A 471 -7.96 6.08 -3.28
N ASN A 472 -7.15 6.45 -2.28
CA ASN A 472 -7.36 6.03 -0.89
C ASN A 472 -8.52 6.78 -0.21
N PRO A 473 -9.64 6.11 0.15
CA PRO A 473 -10.73 6.75 0.89
C PRO A 473 -10.48 6.79 2.40
N ILE A 474 -9.45 6.09 2.91
CA ILE A 474 -9.23 5.92 4.34
C ILE A 474 -8.76 7.21 5.01
N GLU A 475 -7.89 7.98 4.38
CA GLU A 475 -7.34 9.22 4.95
C GLU A 475 -8.44 10.25 5.32
N PRO A 476 -9.38 10.63 4.43
CA PRO A 476 -10.48 11.52 4.80
C PRO A 476 -11.50 10.84 5.75
N ALA A 477 -11.73 9.53 5.61
CA ALA A 477 -12.59 8.76 6.51
C ALA A 477 -12.07 8.67 7.95
N ALA A 478 -10.75 8.60 8.14
CA ALA A 478 -10.11 8.59 9.46
C ALA A 478 -10.25 9.95 10.18
N LEU A 479 -10.24 11.04 9.41
CA LEU A 479 -10.59 12.38 9.87
C LEU A 479 -12.11 12.58 10.03
N GLY A 480 -12.92 11.60 9.61
CA GLY A 480 -14.39 11.64 9.60
C GLY A 480 -14.96 12.78 8.76
N ARG A 481 -14.35 13.02 7.61
CA ARG A 481 -14.92 13.85 6.54
C ARG A 481 -16.02 13.09 5.83
N ALA A 482 -16.96 13.79 5.21
CA ALA A 482 -17.93 13.13 4.35
C ALA A 482 -17.27 12.72 3.02
N VAL A 483 -17.16 11.41 2.80
CA VAL A 483 -16.47 10.82 1.64
C VAL A 483 -17.47 10.42 0.56
N ILE A 484 -17.20 10.87 -0.67
CA ILE A 484 -17.85 10.44 -1.90
C ILE A 484 -16.81 9.75 -2.79
N PHE A 485 -17.22 8.71 -3.52
CA PHE A 485 -16.46 8.16 -4.65
C PHE A 485 -17.37 7.61 -5.75
N GLY A 486 -16.84 7.56 -6.98
CA GLY A 486 -17.51 6.93 -8.12
C GLY A 486 -17.51 5.39 -8.08
N PRO A 487 -17.99 4.73 -9.16
CA PRO A 487 -18.08 3.27 -9.23
C PRO A 487 -16.72 2.55 -9.31
N HIS A 488 -15.64 3.25 -9.70
CA HIS A 488 -14.39 2.60 -10.10
C HIS A 488 -13.35 2.43 -8.98
N MET A 489 -13.75 1.87 -7.83
CA MET A 489 -12.88 1.69 -6.66
C MET A 489 -12.06 0.38 -6.64
N GLN A 490 -11.65 -0.18 -7.80
CA GLN A 490 -11.15 -1.57 -7.87
C GLN A 490 -9.89 -1.87 -7.02
N ASN A 491 -9.01 -0.90 -6.77
CA ASN A 491 -7.85 -1.04 -5.87
C ASN A 491 -8.30 -1.21 -4.40
N PHE A 492 -9.36 -0.49 -4.03
CA PHE A 492 -9.90 -0.35 -2.69
C PHE A 492 -11.24 -1.07 -2.50
N ALA A 493 -11.63 -2.00 -3.39
CA ALA A 493 -13.02 -2.47 -3.49
C ALA A 493 -13.65 -2.92 -2.16
N ALA A 494 -12.97 -3.79 -1.38
CA ALA A 494 -13.49 -4.25 -0.08
C ALA A 494 -13.51 -3.16 1.01
N ILE A 495 -12.71 -2.10 0.86
CA ILE A 495 -12.68 -0.93 1.74
C ILE A 495 -13.83 0.01 1.38
N ALA A 496 -14.06 0.26 0.09
CA ALA A 496 -15.20 1.02 -0.41
C ALA A 496 -16.54 0.33 -0.07
N GLU A 497 -16.64 -0.98 -0.29
CA GLU A 497 -17.76 -1.84 0.11
C GLU A 497 -18.03 -1.75 1.63
N ALA A 498 -16.99 -1.83 2.45
CA ALA A 498 -17.13 -1.68 3.90
C ALA A 498 -17.61 -0.27 4.30
N PHE A 499 -17.13 0.80 3.65
CA PHE A 499 -17.63 2.15 3.92
C PHE A 499 -19.09 2.34 3.49
N VAL A 500 -19.48 1.91 2.28
CA VAL A 500 -20.88 2.04 1.81
C VAL A 500 -21.84 1.24 2.68
N ARG A 501 -21.52 -0.03 2.97
CA ARG A 501 -22.36 -0.94 3.76
C ARG A 501 -22.58 -0.48 5.22
N GLU A 502 -21.65 0.30 5.77
CA GLU A 502 -21.72 0.83 7.15
C GLU A 502 -22.20 2.29 7.19
N GLY A 503 -22.55 2.89 6.04
CA GLY A 503 -22.97 4.30 5.94
C GLY A 503 -21.84 5.31 6.16
N GLY A 504 -20.58 4.91 5.97
CA GLY A 504 -19.37 5.74 6.13
C GLY A 504 -18.83 6.38 4.84
N ALA A 505 -19.44 6.15 3.69
CA ALA A 505 -19.18 6.87 2.45
C ALA A 505 -20.39 6.74 1.51
N LEU A 506 -20.54 7.71 0.59
CA LEU A 506 -21.50 7.62 -0.51
C LEU A 506 -20.79 7.16 -1.79
N GLN A 507 -21.38 6.17 -2.47
CA GLN A 507 -20.98 5.80 -3.83
C GLN A 507 -21.96 6.40 -4.84
N VAL A 508 -21.45 7.24 -5.72
CA VAL A 508 -22.22 7.87 -6.81
C VAL A 508 -21.85 7.21 -8.14
N LEU A 509 -22.74 7.28 -9.13
CA LEU A 509 -22.51 6.66 -10.45
C LEU A 509 -21.88 7.63 -11.46
N ASP A 510 -22.25 8.90 -11.39
CA ASP A 510 -21.97 9.93 -12.39
C ASP A 510 -21.88 11.34 -11.77
N ALA A 511 -21.83 12.37 -12.63
CA ALA A 511 -21.76 13.77 -12.24
C ALA A 511 -23.04 14.32 -11.58
N ALA A 512 -24.23 13.83 -11.95
CA ALA A 512 -25.49 14.26 -11.36
C ALA A 512 -25.67 13.66 -9.95
N GLY A 513 -25.30 12.39 -9.78
CA GLY A 513 -25.19 11.76 -8.45
C GLY A 513 -24.17 12.46 -7.55
N LEU A 514 -23.03 12.89 -8.11
CA LEU A 514 -22.05 13.72 -7.38
C LEU A 514 -22.64 15.06 -6.95
N GLU A 515 -23.31 15.79 -7.86
CA GLU A 515 -23.93 17.08 -7.58
C GLU A 515 -24.98 16.98 -6.46
N ALA A 516 -25.88 16.00 -6.55
CA ALA A 516 -26.91 15.75 -5.54
C ALA A 516 -26.31 15.37 -4.17
N ALA A 517 -25.32 14.47 -4.14
CA ALA A 517 -24.67 14.05 -2.90
C ALA A 517 -23.87 15.18 -2.23
N VAL A 518 -23.21 16.05 -3.00
CA VAL A 518 -22.56 17.25 -2.46
C VAL A 518 -23.63 18.23 -1.94
N ALA A 519 -24.73 18.44 -2.66
CA ALA A 519 -25.81 19.32 -2.23
C ALA A 519 -26.49 18.86 -0.92
N GLU A 520 -26.72 17.55 -0.74
CA GLU A 520 -27.19 16.93 0.51
C GLU A 520 -26.21 17.24 1.66
N LEU A 521 -24.93 16.88 1.47
CA LEU A 521 -23.92 16.94 2.52
C LEU A 521 -23.48 18.37 2.86
N LEU A 522 -23.67 19.34 1.97
CA LEU A 522 -23.53 20.76 2.29
C LEU A 522 -24.72 21.28 3.10
N ALA A 523 -25.94 20.95 2.69
CA ALA A 523 -27.18 21.42 3.32
C ALA A 523 -27.46 20.83 4.70
N ASP A 524 -27.04 19.58 4.96
CA ASP A 524 -27.30 18.89 6.24
C ASP A 524 -25.98 18.57 7.00
N PRO A 525 -25.61 19.41 7.99
CA PRO A 525 -24.50 19.15 8.89
C PRO A 525 -24.63 17.89 9.75
N ALA A 526 -25.85 17.48 10.13
CA ALA A 526 -26.09 16.31 10.96
C ALA A 526 -25.86 15.03 10.15
N ARG A 527 -26.41 14.95 8.94
CA ARG A 527 -26.14 13.88 7.97
C ARG A 527 -24.65 13.79 7.62
N ARG A 528 -23.99 14.92 7.39
CA ARG A 528 -22.55 15.01 7.17
C ARG A 528 -21.75 14.46 8.36
N ALA A 529 -22.13 14.80 9.59
CA ALA A 529 -21.50 14.30 10.81
C ALA A 529 -21.75 12.80 11.04
N GLN A 530 -22.96 12.30 10.76
CA GLN A 530 -23.28 10.86 10.83
C GLN A 530 -22.42 10.04 9.86
N LEU A 531 -22.31 10.48 8.60
CA LEU A 531 -21.46 9.85 7.58
C LEU A 531 -19.99 9.82 8.05
N GLY A 532 -19.50 10.95 8.60
CA GLY A 532 -18.16 11.07 9.16
C GLY A 532 -17.89 10.17 10.38
N GLU A 533 -18.85 10.02 11.30
CA GLU A 533 -18.71 9.10 12.45
C GLU A 533 -18.75 7.64 12.04
N ALA A 534 -19.62 7.27 11.08
CA ALA A 534 -19.62 5.94 10.49
C ALA A 534 -18.29 5.64 9.78
N ALA A 535 -17.74 6.60 9.03
CA ALA A 535 -16.40 6.52 8.44
C ALA A 535 -15.32 6.27 9.52
N ARG A 536 -15.30 7.08 10.59
CA ARG A 536 -14.39 6.89 11.74
C ARG A 536 -14.64 5.56 12.46
N ARG A 537 -15.86 5.02 12.46
CA ARG A 537 -16.17 3.70 13.03
C ARG A 537 -15.54 2.57 12.22
N VAL A 538 -15.67 2.59 10.89
CA VAL A 538 -15.02 1.61 9.99
C VAL A 538 -13.49 1.65 10.12
N VAL A 539 -12.89 2.83 10.20
CA VAL A 539 -11.43 2.96 10.43
C VAL A 539 -11.04 2.46 11.83
N ARG A 540 -11.85 2.72 12.86
CA ARG A 540 -11.59 2.22 14.24
C ARG A 540 -11.71 0.71 14.36
N THR A 541 -12.71 0.06 13.76
CA THR A 541 -12.87 -1.41 13.84
C THR A 541 -11.80 -2.17 13.06
N GLN A 542 -11.19 -1.55 12.05
CA GLN A 542 -10.07 -2.10 11.29
C GLN A 542 -8.69 -1.83 11.92
N ALA A 543 -8.61 -1.04 13.01
CA ALA A 543 -7.35 -0.65 13.63
C ALA A 543 -6.82 -1.69 14.64
N GLY A 544 -5.52 -1.61 14.92
CA GLY A 544 -4.75 -2.67 15.57
C GLY A 544 -4.44 -3.85 14.64
N ALA A 545 -4.70 -3.72 13.34
CA ALA A 545 -4.36 -4.73 12.34
C ALA A 545 -2.85 -4.90 12.21
N LEU A 546 -2.10 -3.79 12.36
CA LEU A 546 -0.64 -3.81 12.45
C LEU A 546 -0.19 -4.53 13.72
N GLU A 547 -0.70 -4.13 14.87
CA GLU A 547 -0.34 -4.73 16.17
C GLU A 547 -0.60 -6.23 16.21
N ARG A 548 -1.81 -6.68 15.87
CA ARG A 548 -2.17 -8.12 15.80
C ARG A 548 -1.31 -8.88 14.79
N THR A 549 -0.87 -8.24 13.70
CA THR A 549 0.06 -8.85 12.73
C THR A 549 1.48 -8.97 13.29
N VAL A 550 1.96 -7.95 14.01
CA VAL A 550 3.28 -7.95 14.67
C VAL A 550 3.32 -8.99 15.79
N GLU A 551 2.29 -9.04 16.63
CA GLU A 551 2.10 -10.06 17.68
C GLU A 551 2.14 -11.47 17.08
N MET A 552 1.37 -11.74 16.02
CA MET A 552 1.37 -13.03 15.32
C MET A 552 2.75 -13.44 14.79
N ILE A 553 3.56 -12.49 14.30
CA ILE A 553 4.93 -12.75 13.85
C ILE A 553 5.83 -13.04 15.06
N VAL A 554 5.84 -12.16 16.07
CA VAL A 554 6.71 -12.26 17.25
C VAL A 554 6.40 -13.49 18.12
N ALA A 555 5.14 -13.94 18.13
CA ALA A 555 4.70 -15.17 18.79
C ALA A 555 5.12 -16.45 18.03
N GLY A 556 5.33 -16.38 16.72
CA GLY A 556 5.65 -17.54 15.87
C GLY A 556 7.10 -17.65 15.43
N ILE A 557 7.92 -16.63 15.70
CA ILE A 557 9.39 -16.74 15.61
C ILE A 557 9.87 -17.51 16.85
N PRO A 558 10.69 -18.57 16.71
CA PRO A 558 11.28 -19.25 17.85
C PRO A 558 12.09 -18.26 18.70
N ARG A 559 11.78 -18.19 20.00
CA ARG A 559 12.57 -17.39 20.93
C ARG A 559 13.76 -18.21 21.42
N ASP A 560 14.93 -17.92 20.88
CA ASP A 560 16.17 -18.03 21.66
C ASP A 560 16.12 -17.01 22.81
N GLU A 561 16.84 -17.28 23.90
CA GLU A 561 16.78 -16.48 25.15
C GLU A 561 17.23 -15.02 24.97
N ASN A 562 17.92 -14.72 23.85
CA ASN A 562 18.41 -13.41 23.46
C ASN A 562 17.33 -12.41 22.96
N TYR A 563 16.04 -12.79 23.00
CA TYR A 563 14.91 -11.95 22.55
C TYR A 563 14.15 -11.23 23.67
N VAL A 564 14.74 -11.11 24.85
CA VAL A 564 14.20 -10.29 25.94
C VAL A 564 14.48 -8.81 25.66
N ALA A 565 13.50 -8.10 25.10
CA ALA A 565 13.38 -6.67 25.35
C ALA A 565 13.06 -6.48 26.86
N PRO A 566 13.63 -5.46 27.53
CA PRO A 566 13.24 -5.16 28.91
C PRO A 566 11.73 -4.89 28.99
N ALA A 567 11.10 -5.35 30.07
CA ALA A 567 9.71 -5.03 30.35
C ALA A 567 9.54 -3.51 30.56
N PRO A 568 8.38 -2.94 30.18
CA PRO A 568 8.09 -1.51 30.33
C PRO A 568 7.88 -1.07 31.78
#